data_AF-A0A9P9TRL3-F1
#
_entry.id   AF-A0A9P9TRL3-F1
#
_cell.length_a   1.000
_cell.length_b   1.000
_cell.length_c   1.000
_cell.angle_alpha   90.00
_cell.angle_beta   90.00
_cell.angle_gamma   90.00
#
_symmetry.space_group_name_H-M   'P 1'
#
loop_
_entity.id
_entity.type
_entity.pdbx_description
1 polymer ?
#
loop_
_entity_poly.entity_id
_entity_poly.type
_entity_poly.pdbx_seq_one_letter_code
_entity_poly.pdbx_strand_id
1 'polypeptide(L)'
;MTYITITSLSSRSDNLLSPSIPNNSSTSETSMPLSLINSPDSRGYGQLVAGKRKPQSSVYQETQPSCHNCTRMNIRCTYPDSKTLSALRISATYSPTPRPNLNLSGTPTIFSLNDMRLFHHFMLIPLIAHHGQNEYLIHAILAIAASHLELITGIDFQTTAIYHRIHAIKGSNTAISTKRQTGSDADALLASCYLLAFQSSYIEDGLQEFLQTVRGCSILSNHLMAENLPMTFILTEEDNFSFMEERLMYLPALPGDLIEGAKNSLAAVLPLLDRPVNLLFYQVLFNIIKAAAISSVQVYFKFITVYRFIISLENQPFQELIDPKNLGGRVLIAHFLAI
;
A
#
# COMPACT_ATOMS: atom_id res chain seq x y z
N MET A 1 27.25 -12.78 22.80
CA MET A 1 28.01 -13.46 21.74
C MET A 1 27.31 -14.78 21.46
N THR A 2 26.34 -14.77 20.54
CA THR A 2 25.61 -15.97 20.10
C THR A 2 25.24 -15.75 18.64
N TYR A 3 25.93 -16.45 17.75
CA TYR A 3 25.72 -16.42 16.31
C TYR A 3 24.50 -17.29 15.97
N ILE A 4 23.59 -16.78 15.15
CA ILE A 4 22.57 -17.61 14.49
C ILE A 4 22.98 -17.73 13.02
N THR A 5 23.46 -18.92 12.66
CA THR A 5 23.76 -19.35 11.30
C THR A 5 22.45 -19.76 10.62
N ILE A 6 22.16 -19.25 9.42
CA ILE A 6 21.05 -19.75 8.59
C ILE A 6 21.61 -20.26 7.27
N THR A 7 21.33 -21.54 7.05
CA THR A 7 21.71 -22.43 5.95
C THR A 7 21.18 -21.97 4.59
N SER A 8 22.02 -22.04 3.57
CA SER A 8 21.66 -21.84 2.16
C SER A 8 20.82 -23.02 1.64
N LEU A 9 19.59 -22.76 1.15
CA LEU A 9 18.87 -23.75 0.36
C LEU A 9 19.30 -23.70 -1.11
N SER A 10 19.91 -24.82 -1.49
CA SER A 10 20.29 -25.23 -2.84
C SER A 10 19.09 -25.29 -3.79
N SER A 11 19.29 -24.75 -4.99
CA SER A 11 18.46 -24.89 -6.18
C SER A 11 18.15 -26.36 -6.51
N ARG A 12 16.88 -26.66 -6.79
CA ARG A 12 16.46 -27.92 -7.42
C ARG A 12 15.65 -27.58 -8.67
N SER A 13 16.36 -27.51 -9.78
CA SER A 13 15.85 -27.56 -11.14
C SER A 13 15.50 -29.00 -11.47
N ASP A 14 14.28 -29.27 -11.95
CA ASP A 14 14.03 -30.40 -12.86
C ASP A 14 12.73 -30.19 -13.66
N ASN A 15 12.93 -29.99 -14.97
CA ASN A 15 12.19 -30.53 -16.10
C ASN A 15 10.65 -30.65 -16.02
N LEU A 16 9.93 -29.80 -16.76
CA LEU A 16 8.67 -30.19 -17.40
C LEU A 16 8.50 -29.48 -18.75
N LEU A 17 8.04 -30.27 -19.72
CA LEU A 17 8.05 -30.04 -21.16
C LEU A 17 7.05 -28.96 -21.63
N SER A 18 7.42 -28.29 -22.72
CA SER A 18 6.58 -27.44 -23.56
C SER A 18 5.43 -28.22 -24.22
N PRO A 19 4.32 -27.55 -24.57
CA PRO A 19 3.77 -27.75 -25.90
C PRO A 19 3.31 -26.47 -26.62
N SER A 20 3.87 -26.29 -27.81
CA SER A 20 3.26 -25.94 -29.11
C SER A 20 2.09 -24.93 -29.19
N ILE A 21 2.39 -23.84 -29.90
CA ILE A 21 1.48 -22.91 -30.61
C ILE A 21 0.73 -23.63 -31.75
N PRO A 22 -0.46 -23.16 -32.13
CA PRO A 22 -0.68 -22.92 -33.56
C PRO A 22 -1.20 -21.52 -33.87
N ASN A 23 -0.57 -20.95 -34.90
CA ASN A 23 -0.96 -19.78 -35.67
C ASN A 23 -2.35 -19.93 -36.26
N ASN A 24 -3.10 -18.82 -36.37
CA ASN A 24 -3.69 -18.46 -37.67
C ASN A 24 -4.01 -16.96 -37.76
N SER A 25 -3.47 -16.38 -38.83
CA SER A 25 -3.68 -15.05 -39.37
C SER A 25 -4.99 -14.95 -40.15
N SER A 26 -5.67 -13.80 -40.10
CA SER A 26 -6.01 -12.98 -41.29
C SER A 26 -6.99 -11.84 -40.96
N THR A 27 -6.50 -10.60 -41.05
CA THR A 27 -7.07 -9.42 -41.75
C THR A 27 -8.59 -9.24 -41.86
N SER A 28 -9.09 -8.07 -41.44
CA SER A 28 -9.62 -7.02 -42.34
C SER A 28 -10.24 -5.84 -41.59
N GLU A 29 -9.79 -4.62 -41.95
CA GLU A 29 -10.38 -3.32 -41.61
C GLU A 29 -11.78 -3.17 -42.25
N THR A 30 -12.75 -2.55 -41.56
CA THR A 30 -13.67 -1.58 -42.19
C THR A 30 -14.44 -0.72 -41.17
N SER A 31 -14.29 0.60 -41.36
CA SER A 31 -15.10 1.78 -41.01
C SER A 31 -16.48 1.68 -40.32
N MET A 32 -16.69 2.64 -39.39
CA MET A 32 -17.98 3.15 -38.88
C MET A 32 -18.95 3.60 -40.00
N PRO A 33 -20.25 3.77 -39.65
CA PRO A 33 -20.76 5.14 -39.57
C PRO A 33 -21.70 5.43 -38.38
N LEU A 34 -21.68 6.71 -37.95
CA LEU A 34 -22.67 7.36 -37.09
C LEU A 34 -24.07 7.37 -37.75
N SER A 35 -25.12 7.25 -36.94
CA SER A 35 -26.39 7.93 -37.22
C SER A 35 -27.07 8.40 -35.93
N LEU A 36 -27.32 9.71 -35.89
CA LEU A 36 -28.25 10.42 -35.01
C LEU A 36 -29.67 9.86 -35.17
N ILE A 37 -30.53 9.98 -34.15
CA ILE A 37 -31.94 10.42 -34.25
C ILE A 37 -32.46 10.86 -32.85
N ASN A 38 -32.67 12.19 -32.76
CA ASN A 38 -33.79 12.97 -32.19
C ASN A 38 -34.43 12.65 -30.82
N SER A 39 -34.31 13.65 -29.93
CA SER A 39 -35.35 14.08 -28.98
C SER A 39 -36.55 14.73 -29.70
N PRO A 40 -37.71 14.81 -29.01
CA PRO A 40 -38.39 16.10 -28.95
C PRO A 40 -38.94 16.47 -27.55
N ASP A 41 -38.66 17.73 -27.20
CA ASP A 41 -39.44 18.76 -26.52
C ASP A 41 -40.40 18.52 -25.33
N SER A 42 -39.97 19.08 -24.20
CA SER A 42 -40.57 20.19 -23.42
C SER A 42 -42.10 20.32 -23.24
N ARG A 43 -42.53 20.40 -21.96
CA ARG A 43 -43.65 21.23 -21.45
C ARG A 43 -43.54 21.35 -19.92
N GLY A 44 -43.38 22.57 -19.43
CA GLY A 44 -43.34 22.89 -18.00
C GLY A 44 -44.72 23.15 -17.39
N TYR A 45 -44.82 23.10 -16.05
CA TYR A 45 -45.75 23.85 -15.21
C TYR A 45 -45.39 23.66 -13.72
N GLY A 46 -45.48 24.74 -12.93
CA GLY A 46 -45.90 24.63 -11.53
C GLY A 46 -44.83 24.79 -10.44
N GLN A 47 -44.58 26.03 -10.05
CA GLN A 47 -43.99 26.42 -8.78
C GLN A 47 -44.97 26.10 -7.63
N LEU A 48 -44.57 25.28 -6.65
CA LEU A 48 -45.26 25.16 -5.35
C LEU A 48 -44.24 25.19 -4.22
N VAL A 49 -44.31 26.26 -3.44
CA VAL A 49 -43.66 26.44 -2.14
C VAL A 49 -44.47 25.68 -1.10
N ALA A 50 -43.85 24.72 -0.38
CA ALA A 50 -44.33 24.29 0.93
C ALA A 50 -43.27 23.50 1.74
N GLY A 51 -42.98 24.01 2.94
CA GLY A 51 -42.95 23.19 4.15
C GLY A 51 -41.70 22.38 4.47
N LYS A 52 -40.86 22.92 5.35
CA LYS A 52 -39.86 22.18 6.15
C LYS A 52 -40.44 20.87 6.72
N ARG A 53 -39.84 19.72 6.39
CA ARG A 53 -39.86 18.52 7.25
C ARG A 53 -38.46 17.93 7.31
N LYS A 54 -37.94 17.79 8.54
CA LYS A 54 -36.69 17.10 8.85
C LYS A 54 -36.74 15.67 8.31
N PRO A 55 -35.72 15.15 7.61
CA PRO A 55 -35.64 13.73 7.33
C PRO A 55 -35.40 12.99 8.64
N GLN A 56 -36.40 12.23 9.07
CA GLN A 56 -36.31 11.28 10.17
C GLN A 56 -35.45 10.11 9.67
N SER A 57 -34.36 9.82 10.37
CA SER A 57 -33.44 8.72 10.06
C SER A 57 -34.19 7.40 10.01
N SER A 58 -34.39 6.84 8.82
CA SER A 58 -34.95 5.51 8.65
C SER A 58 -33.95 4.50 9.17
N VAL A 59 -34.32 3.79 10.23
CA VAL A 59 -33.63 2.60 10.71
C VAL A 59 -33.55 1.61 9.55
N TYR A 60 -32.33 1.32 9.06
CA TYR A 60 -32.11 0.35 7.99
C TYR A 60 -32.43 -1.04 8.53
N GLN A 61 -33.51 -1.64 8.05
CA GLN A 61 -33.85 -3.04 8.31
C GLN A 61 -33.29 -3.90 7.17
N GLU A 62 -32.19 -4.60 7.43
CA GLU A 62 -31.61 -5.60 6.53
C GLU A 62 -32.38 -6.92 6.64
N THR A 63 -33.60 -6.97 6.11
CA THR A 63 -34.40 -8.21 6.07
C THR A 63 -34.08 -9.03 4.82
N GLN A 64 -33.74 -10.31 4.97
CA GLN A 64 -33.67 -11.25 3.84
C GLN A 64 -35.08 -11.80 3.51
N PRO A 65 -35.41 -12.11 2.23
CA PRO A 65 -34.54 -12.12 1.05
C PRO A 65 -34.41 -10.76 0.33
N SER A 66 -35.12 -9.72 0.77
CA SER A 66 -35.01 -8.36 0.21
C SER A 66 -35.40 -7.30 1.23
N CYS A 67 -34.61 -6.24 1.35
CA CYS A 67 -34.95 -5.13 2.24
C CYS A 67 -36.09 -4.26 1.66
N HIS A 68 -36.79 -3.54 2.54
CA HIS A 68 -37.91 -2.67 2.14
C HIS A 68 -37.48 -1.59 1.12
N ASN A 69 -36.24 -1.08 1.21
CA ASN A 69 -35.78 -0.03 0.31
C ASN A 69 -35.53 -0.54 -1.11
N CYS A 70 -34.91 -1.73 -1.25
CA CYS A 70 -34.73 -2.39 -2.54
C CYS A 70 -36.07 -2.78 -3.18
N THR A 71 -37.02 -3.24 -2.36
CA THR A 71 -38.40 -3.53 -2.81
C THR A 71 -39.09 -2.28 -3.34
N ARG A 72 -38.97 -1.15 -2.63
CA ARG A 72 -39.57 0.14 -3.03
C ARG A 72 -38.93 0.72 -4.30
N MET A 73 -37.63 0.57 -4.45
CA MET A 73 -36.87 1.07 -5.60
C MET A 73 -36.88 0.10 -6.80
N ASN A 74 -37.54 -1.06 -6.68
CA ASN A 74 -37.57 -2.12 -7.67
C ASN A 74 -36.17 -2.53 -8.17
N ILE A 75 -35.21 -2.59 -7.25
CA ILE A 75 -33.82 -3.01 -7.51
C ILE A 75 -33.54 -4.36 -6.84
N ARG A 76 -32.73 -5.18 -7.50
CA ARG A 76 -32.33 -6.48 -6.97
C ARG A 76 -31.45 -6.29 -5.72
N CYS A 77 -31.87 -6.89 -4.61
CA CYS A 77 -31.09 -6.88 -3.36
C CYS A 77 -30.05 -8.00 -3.41
N THR A 78 -28.78 -7.65 -3.63
CA THR A 78 -27.67 -8.61 -3.65
C THR A 78 -26.98 -8.61 -2.30
N TYR A 79 -26.89 -9.78 -1.66
CA TYR A 79 -26.15 -9.95 -0.42
C TYR A 79 -24.81 -10.63 -0.68
N PRO A 80 -23.76 -10.34 0.11
CA PRO A 80 -22.48 -11.03 0.00
C PRO A 80 -22.65 -12.55 0.12
N ASP A 81 -21.82 -13.28 -0.60
CA ASP A 81 -21.76 -14.73 -0.57
C ASP A 81 -21.38 -15.28 0.82
N SER A 82 -21.73 -16.54 1.07
CA SER A 82 -21.55 -17.18 2.39
C SER A 82 -20.09 -17.18 2.87
N LYS A 83 -19.12 -17.22 1.93
CA LYS A 83 -17.68 -17.14 2.22
C LYS A 83 -17.29 -15.75 2.73
N THR A 84 -17.79 -14.68 2.10
CA THR A 84 -17.61 -13.30 2.56
C THR A 84 -18.30 -13.06 3.90
N LEU A 85 -19.48 -13.64 4.12
CA LEU A 85 -20.16 -13.59 5.43
C LEU A 85 -19.39 -14.34 6.53
N SER A 86 -18.75 -15.47 6.22
CA SER A 86 -17.88 -16.15 7.19
C SER A 86 -16.62 -15.35 7.51
N ALA A 87 -15.99 -14.71 6.53
CA ALA A 87 -14.85 -13.83 6.75
C ALA A 87 -15.22 -12.63 7.66
N LEU A 88 -16.37 -11.99 7.41
CA LEU A 88 -16.89 -10.90 8.25
C LEU A 88 -17.26 -11.35 9.68
N ARG A 89 -17.74 -12.59 9.85
CA ARG A 89 -18.05 -13.17 11.18
C ARG A 89 -16.80 -13.51 11.97
N ILE A 90 -15.73 -13.97 11.32
CA ILE A 90 -14.43 -14.21 11.96
C ILE A 90 -13.85 -12.88 12.48
N SER A 91 -14.03 -11.78 11.75
CA SER A 91 -13.67 -10.44 12.22
C SER A 91 -14.50 -9.99 13.44
N ALA A 92 -15.77 -10.40 13.53
CA ALA A 92 -16.65 -10.05 14.65
C ALA A 92 -16.34 -10.83 15.94
N THR A 93 -15.74 -12.02 15.86
CA THR A 93 -15.41 -12.85 17.04
C THR A 93 -14.26 -12.32 17.91
N TYR A 94 -13.48 -11.35 17.42
CA TYR A 94 -12.37 -10.74 18.18
C TYR A 94 -12.80 -9.59 19.10
N SER A 95 -14.08 -9.22 19.13
CA SER A 95 -14.64 -8.30 20.12
C SER A 95 -15.65 -9.04 20.99
N PRO A 96 -15.31 -9.41 22.24
CA PRO A 96 -16.21 -10.17 23.12
C PRO A 96 -17.42 -9.35 23.60
N THR A 97 -17.57 -8.11 23.14
CA THR A 97 -18.72 -7.25 23.44
C THR A 97 -19.29 -6.70 22.14
N PRO A 98 -20.55 -7.02 21.78
CA PRO A 98 -21.25 -6.28 20.75
C PRO A 98 -21.48 -4.87 21.30
N ARG A 99 -20.63 -3.91 20.91
CA ARG A 99 -20.90 -2.50 21.23
C ARG A 99 -22.09 -2.06 20.38
N PRO A 100 -23.24 -1.74 21.02
CA PRO A 100 -24.44 -1.40 20.28
C PRO A 100 -24.23 -0.05 19.61
N ASN A 101 -24.42 -0.04 18.29
CA ASN A 101 -24.44 1.14 17.43
C ASN A 101 -23.11 1.91 17.38
N LEU A 102 -22.61 2.14 16.16
CA LEU A 102 -21.90 3.39 15.88
C LEU A 102 -22.88 4.52 16.21
N ASN A 103 -22.89 4.96 17.47
CA ASN A 103 -23.14 6.36 17.71
C ASN A 103 -21.95 7.05 17.04
N LEU A 104 -22.18 7.63 15.86
CA LEU A 104 -21.44 8.79 15.40
C LEU A 104 -21.50 9.76 16.59
N SER A 105 -20.50 9.69 17.47
CA SER A 105 -20.40 10.58 18.61
C SER A 105 -20.55 11.97 18.05
N GLY A 106 -21.58 12.69 18.48
CA GLY A 106 -21.83 14.10 18.15
C GLY A 106 -20.78 15.04 18.71
N THR A 107 -19.55 14.57 18.90
CA THR A 107 -18.37 15.42 18.88
C THR A 107 -18.15 15.83 17.44
N PRO A 108 -18.07 17.14 17.11
CA PRO A 108 -17.84 17.57 15.74
C PRO A 108 -16.50 16.98 15.28
N THR A 109 -16.54 15.90 14.50
CA THR A 109 -15.36 15.37 13.83
C THR A 109 -14.86 16.45 12.89
N ILE A 110 -13.63 16.91 13.15
CA ILE A 110 -12.94 18.03 12.48
C ILE A 110 -12.64 17.73 10.99
N PHE A 111 -12.96 16.52 10.52
CA PHE A 111 -12.67 16.07 9.17
C PHE A 111 -13.61 16.65 8.12
N SER A 112 -13.03 17.17 7.05
CA SER A 112 -13.73 17.85 5.96
C SER A 112 -14.38 16.88 4.96
N LEU A 113 -15.24 17.39 4.08
CA LEU A 113 -15.76 16.60 2.94
C LEU A 113 -14.62 16.15 2.02
N ASN A 114 -13.55 16.94 1.92
CA ASN A 114 -12.36 16.56 1.15
C ASN A 114 -11.70 15.33 1.77
N ASP A 115 -11.64 15.26 3.10
CA ASP A 115 -11.05 14.14 3.84
C ASP A 115 -11.82 12.85 3.59
N MET A 116 -13.16 12.92 3.46
CA MET A 116 -13.97 11.76 3.10
C MET A 116 -13.66 11.24 1.68
N ARG A 117 -13.36 12.14 0.74
CA ARG A 117 -12.95 11.75 -0.64
C ARG A 117 -11.56 11.12 -0.64
N LEU A 118 -10.63 11.69 0.13
CA LEU A 118 -9.28 11.14 0.31
C LEU A 118 -9.31 9.77 0.97
N PHE A 119 -10.12 9.60 2.02
CA PHE A 119 -10.31 8.32 2.69
C PHE A 119 -10.88 7.26 1.75
N HIS A 120 -11.87 7.63 0.92
CA HIS A 120 -12.43 6.73 -0.10
C HIS A 120 -11.40 6.36 -1.18
N HIS A 121 -10.57 7.32 -1.63
CA HIS A 121 -9.52 7.10 -2.63
C HIS A 121 -8.48 6.06 -2.18
N PHE A 122 -8.16 6.06 -0.89
CA PHE A 122 -7.09 5.24 -0.32
C PHE A 122 -7.60 4.11 0.57
N MET A 123 -8.85 3.64 0.44
CA MET A 123 -9.34 2.47 1.18
C MET A 123 -8.60 1.19 0.74
N LEU A 124 -7.37 1.04 1.22
CA LEU A 124 -6.57 -0.16 1.23
C LEU A 124 -7.00 -0.96 2.47
N ILE A 125 -7.80 -1.99 2.22
CA ILE A 125 -8.10 -3.10 3.13
C ILE A 125 -9.16 -2.80 4.23
N PRO A 126 -10.24 -3.62 4.34
CA PRO A 126 -11.24 -3.55 5.42
C PRO A 126 -10.69 -3.62 6.86
N LEU A 127 -9.44 -4.06 7.03
CA LEU A 127 -8.78 -4.15 8.33
C LEU A 127 -8.60 -2.77 8.97
N ILE A 128 -8.25 -1.75 8.18
CA ILE A 128 -7.99 -0.38 8.67
C ILE A 128 -9.28 0.29 9.18
N ALA A 129 -10.43 -0.06 8.58
CA ALA A 129 -11.73 0.46 9.00
C ALA A 129 -12.12 0.02 10.43
N HIS A 130 -11.67 -1.16 10.89
CA HIS A 130 -11.86 -1.61 12.27
C HIS A 130 -10.98 -0.84 13.28
N HIS A 131 -9.87 -0.26 12.83
CA HIS A 131 -8.93 0.52 13.66
C HIS A 131 -9.21 2.03 13.65
N GLY A 132 -10.33 2.49 13.07
CA GLY A 132 -10.74 3.90 12.95
C GLY A 132 -10.98 4.64 14.28
N GLN A 133 -10.62 4.07 15.42
CA GLN A 133 -10.55 4.76 16.71
C GLN A 133 -9.22 5.50 16.90
N ASN A 134 -8.18 5.15 16.14
CA ASN A 134 -6.87 5.79 16.22
C ASN A 134 -6.82 7.02 15.31
N GLU A 135 -6.99 8.22 15.89
CA GLU A 135 -6.98 9.48 15.14
C GLU A 135 -5.71 9.66 14.29
N TYR A 136 -4.54 9.27 14.83
CA TYR A 136 -3.26 9.38 14.11
C TYR A 136 -3.19 8.49 12.87
N LEU A 137 -3.83 7.32 12.88
CA LEU A 137 -3.91 6.43 11.73
C LEU A 137 -4.79 7.04 10.64
N ILE A 138 -5.92 7.66 11.01
CA ILE A 138 -6.78 8.38 10.07
C ILE A 138 -5.98 9.52 9.42
N HIS A 139 -5.25 10.30 10.21
CA HIS A 139 -4.37 11.33 9.67
C HIS A 139 -3.30 10.75 8.72
N ALA A 140 -2.69 9.60 9.02
CA ALA A 140 -1.71 8.99 8.11
C ALA A 140 -2.33 8.59 6.76
N ILE A 141 -3.55 8.03 6.78
CA ILE A 141 -4.32 7.67 5.57
C ILE A 141 -4.64 8.91 4.73
N LEU A 142 -5.12 9.98 5.38
CA LEU A 142 -5.46 11.23 4.68
C LEU A 142 -4.22 11.91 4.10
N ALA A 143 -3.09 11.84 4.80
CA ALA A 143 -1.83 12.40 4.35
C ALA A 143 -1.33 11.73 3.06
N ILE A 144 -1.28 10.39 3.04
CA ILE A 144 -0.86 9.64 1.84
C ILE A 144 -1.89 9.75 0.70
N ALA A 145 -3.18 9.75 1.00
CA ALA A 145 -4.23 9.93 0.02
C ALA A 145 -4.13 11.28 -0.69
N ALA A 146 -3.87 12.35 0.06
CA ALA A 146 -3.67 13.69 -0.48
C ALA A 146 -2.45 13.74 -1.42
N SER A 147 -1.30 13.22 -0.97
CA SER A 147 -0.08 13.16 -1.79
C SER A 147 -0.26 12.32 -3.06
N HIS A 148 -0.94 11.17 -2.97
CA HIS A 148 -1.21 10.32 -4.13
C HIS A 148 -2.23 10.98 -5.08
N LEU A 149 -3.25 11.66 -4.56
CA LEU A 149 -4.24 12.36 -5.39
C LEU A 149 -3.64 13.56 -6.12
N GLU A 150 -2.76 14.31 -5.47
CA GLU A 150 -1.97 15.37 -6.09
C GLU A 150 -1.14 14.82 -7.26
N LEU A 151 -0.43 13.70 -7.04
CA LEU A 151 0.39 13.06 -8.08
C LEU A 151 -0.43 12.68 -9.33
N ILE A 152 -1.64 12.12 -9.16
CA ILE A 152 -2.43 11.63 -10.30
C ILE A 152 -3.33 12.69 -10.94
N THR A 153 -3.71 13.75 -10.22
CA THR A 153 -4.63 14.79 -10.74
C THR A 153 -3.94 16.10 -11.06
N GLY A 154 -2.75 16.36 -10.51
CA GLY A 154 -2.06 17.64 -10.58
C GLY A 154 -2.73 18.76 -9.77
N ILE A 155 -3.79 18.45 -9.00
CA ILE A 155 -4.43 19.41 -8.10
C ILE A 155 -3.56 19.54 -6.85
N ASP A 156 -3.24 20.77 -6.46
CA ASP A 156 -2.47 21.04 -5.24
C ASP A 156 -3.23 20.58 -3.99
N PHE A 157 -2.69 19.54 -3.34
CA PHE A 157 -3.11 19.09 -2.02
C PHE A 157 -1.98 19.17 -0.98
N GLN A 158 -0.86 19.85 -1.27
CA GLN A 158 0.34 19.83 -0.43
C GLN A 158 0.05 20.27 0.99
N THR A 159 -0.67 21.40 1.14
CA THR A 159 -1.03 21.91 2.47
C THR A 159 -1.86 20.91 3.27
N THR A 160 -2.79 20.20 2.60
CA THR A 160 -3.63 19.18 3.22
C THR A 160 -2.79 17.95 3.60
N ALA A 161 -1.92 17.49 2.70
CA ALA A 161 -1.03 16.36 2.92
C ALA A 161 -0.08 16.61 4.10
N ILE A 162 0.54 17.80 4.17
CA ILE A 162 1.44 18.20 5.25
C ILE A 162 0.67 18.34 6.57
N TYR A 163 -0.52 18.94 6.56
CA TYR A 163 -1.36 19.06 7.75
C TYR A 163 -1.62 17.70 8.39
N HIS A 164 -2.16 16.75 7.61
CA HIS A 164 -2.44 15.42 8.15
C HIS A 164 -1.16 14.67 8.52
N ARG A 165 -0.06 14.83 7.77
CA ARG A 165 1.24 14.24 8.11
C ARG A 165 1.73 14.67 9.50
N ILE A 166 1.68 15.97 9.81
CA ILE A 166 2.12 16.50 11.12
C ILE A 166 1.30 15.89 12.26
N HIS A 167 -0.02 15.79 12.08
CA HIS A 167 -0.91 15.20 13.09
C HIS A 167 -0.65 13.69 13.28
N ALA A 168 -0.44 12.96 12.19
CA ALA A 168 -0.08 11.54 12.23
C ALA A 168 1.25 11.30 12.96
N ILE A 169 2.29 12.10 12.68
CA ILE A 169 3.59 12.01 13.36
C ILE A 169 3.44 12.28 14.85
N LYS A 170 2.74 13.37 15.22
CA LYS A 170 2.52 13.73 16.63
C LYS A 170 1.84 12.59 17.39
N GLY A 171 0.73 12.08 16.87
CA GLY A 171 -0.01 11.01 17.53
C GLY A 171 0.74 9.68 17.55
N SER A 172 1.48 9.35 16.48
CA SER A 172 2.33 8.14 16.45
C SER A 172 3.46 8.23 17.49
N ASN A 173 4.11 9.38 17.66
CA ASN A 173 5.13 9.58 18.68
C ASN A 173 4.58 9.44 20.11
N THR A 174 3.37 9.96 20.36
CA THR A 174 2.67 9.75 21.63
C THR A 174 2.37 8.27 21.86
N ALA A 175 1.91 7.56 20.82
CA ALA A 175 1.62 6.12 20.90
C ALA A 175 2.88 5.25 21.09
N ILE A 176 4.03 5.64 20.52
CA ILE A 176 5.33 4.98 20.78
C ILE A 176 5.71 5.09 22.26
N SER A 177 5.46 6.24 22.87
CA SER A 177 5.85 6.53 24.26
C SER A 177 4.85 5.99 25.30
N THR A 178 3.67 5.55 24.85
CA THR A 178 2.59 5.10 25.73
C THR A 178 2.56 3.57 25.76
N LYS A 179 2.34 2.99 26.95
CA LYS A 179 2.15 1.53 27.06
C LYS A 179 0.89 1.13 26.29
N ARG A 180 1.05 0.26 25.30
CA ARG A 180 -0.05 -0.27 24.49
C ARG A 180 -0.95 -1.18 25.33
N GLN A 181 -2.24 -1.15 25.02
CA GLN A 181 -3.24 -1.93 25.74
C GLN A 181 -3.64 -3.19 24.95
N THR A 182 -3.62 -3.12 23.62
CA THR A 182 -4.05 -4.21 22.74
C THR A 182 -3.14 -4.37 21.52
N GLY A 183 -3.18 -5.56 20.89
CA GLY A 183 -2.53 -5.79 19.59
C GLY A 183 -3.09 -4.91 18.46
N SER A 184 -4.37 -4.51 18.55
CA SER A 184 -4.98 -3.56 17.62
C SER A 184 -4.32 -2.17 17.68
N ASP A 185 -3.89 -1.73 18.87
CA ASP A 185 -3.17 -0.45 19.00
C ASP A 185 -1.76 -0.55 18.39
N ALA A 186 -1.13 -1.71 18.51
CA ALA A 186 0.15 -2.01 17.86
C ALA A 186 0.03 -2.05 16.33
N ASP A 187 -1.00 -2.73 15.81
CA ASP A 187 -1.31 -2.78 14.37
C ASP A 187 -1.56 -1.37 13.81
N ALA A 188 -2.35 -0.56 14.51
CA ALA A 188 -2.64 0.81 14.09
C ALA A 188 -1.40 1.71 14.07
N LEU A 189 -0.53 1.59 15.08
CA LEU A 189 0.73 2.31 15.14
C LEU A 189 1.66 1.90 13.98
N LEU A 190 1.83 0.60 13.76
CA LEU A 190 2.69 0.09 12.70
C LEU A 190 2.16 0.47 11.31
N ALA A 191 0.85 0.36 11.09
CA ALA A 191 0.19 0.82 9.87
C ALA A 191 0.40 2.33 9.62
N SER A 192 0.25 3.16 10.65
CA SER A 192 0.52 4.60 10.57
C SER A 192 1.96 4.89 10.14
N CYS A 193 2.94 4.20 10.73
CA CYS A 193 4.35 4.36 10.37
C CYS A 193 4.64 3.93 8.92
N TYR A 194 4.06 2.82 8.44
CA TYR A 194 4.20 2.42 7.04
C TYR A 194 3.56 3.41 6.07
N LEU A 195 2.36 3.92 6.38
CA LEU A 195 1.70 4.94 5.58
C LEU A 195 2.53 6.23 5.50
N LEU A 196 3.13 6.66 6.60
CA LEU A 196 4.04 7.80 6.63
C LEU A 196 5.31 7.56 5.82
N ALA A 197 5.86 6.33 5.86
CA ALA A 197 6.99 5.94 5.02
C ALA A 197 6.63 6.05 3.54
N PHE A 198 5.55 5.38 3.10
CA PHE A 198 5.11 5.45 1.71
C PHE A 198 4.75 6.88 1.28
N GLN A 199 4.17 7.69 2.15
CA GLN A 199 3.94 9.10 1.85
C GLN A 199 5.24 9.84 1.56
N SER A 200 6.33 9.57 2.28
CA SER A 200 7.64 10.21 2.01
C SER A 200 8.15 9.93 0.59
N SER A 201 7.71 8.85 -0.08
CA SER A 201 8.05 8.61 -1.49
C SER A 201 7.36 9.56 -2.48
N TYR A 202 6.31 10.27 -2.04
CA TYR A 202 5.59 11.27 -2.84
C TYR A 202 6.01 12.71 -2.54
N ILE A 203 6.91 12.91 -1.57
CA ILE A 203 7.40 14.24 -1.16
C ILE A 203 8.72 14.53 -1.88
N GLU A 204 8.91 15.77 -2.33
CA GLU A 204 10.18 16.24 -2.89
C GLU A 204 11.34 16.02 -1.90
N ASP A 205 12.43 15.43 -2.37
CA ASP A 205 13.59 15.01 -1.55
C ASP A 205 13.25 14.06 -0.38
N GLY A 206 12.07 13.43 -0.39
CA GLY A 206 11.58 12.58 0.70
C GLY A 206 12.22 11.18 0.77
N LEU A 207 13.12 10.83 -0.15
CA LEU A 207 13.71 9.50 -0.25
C LEU A 207 14.58 9.12 0.96
N GLN A 208 15.32 10.09 1.52
CA GLN A 208 16.08 9.87 2.74
C GLN A 208 15.15 9.55 3.91
N GLU A 209 14.06 10.32 4.03
CA GLU A 209 13.04 10.12 5.04
C GLU A 209 12.32 8.78 4.86
N PHE A 210 12.04 8.38 3.62
CA PHE A 210 11.50 7.06 3.28
C PHE A 210 12.40 5.94 3.83
N LEU A 211 13.68 5.94 3.49
CA LEU A 211 14.63 4.90 3.94
C LEU A 211 14.75 4.85 5.47
N GLN A 212 14.80 6.03 6.12
CA GLN A 212 14.84 6.13 7.57
C GLN A 212 13.56 5.61 8.22
N THR A 213 12.40 5.93 7.66
CA THR A 213 11.11 5.52 8.20
C THR A 213 10.88 4.03 8.00
N VAL A 214 11.25 3.45 6.84
CA VAL A 214 11.20 2.00 6.61
C VAL A 214 12.06 1.24 7.63
N ARG A 215 13.28 1.72 7.89
CA ARG A 215 14.15 1.17 8.95
C ARG A 215 13.51 1.29 10.34
N GLY A 216 12.89 2.44 10.62
CA GLY A 216 12.14 2.66 11.86
C GLY A 216 10.96 1.68 12.03
N CYS A 217 10.21 1.39 10.97
CA CYS A 217 9.12 0.42 10.99
C CYS A 217 9.62 -0.99 11.34
N SER A 218 10.77 -1.41 10.82
CA SER A 218 11.36 -2.71 11.16
C SER A 218 11.76 -2.80 12.63
N ILE A 219 12.43 -1.77 13.17
CA ILE A 219 12.81 -1.70 14.59
C ILE A 219 11.56 -1.73 15.48
N LEU A 220 10.55 -0.94 15.12
CA LEU A 220 9.28 -0.90 15.85
C LEU A 220 8.56 -2.25 15.80
N SER A 221 8.47 -2.88 14.63
CA SER A 221 7.85 -4.21 14.47
C SER A 221 8.53 -5.24 15.38
N ASN A 222 9.86 -5.31 15.38
CA ASN A 222 10.61 -6.22 16.25
C ASN A 222 10.33 -5.95 17.74
N HIS A 223 10.24 -4.68 18.14
CA HIS A 223 9.89 -4.31 19.51
C HIS A 223 8.47 -4.74 19.88
N LEU A 224 7.49 -4.52 19.00
CA LEU A 224 6.09 -4.94 19.19
C LEU A 224 5.95 -6.46 19.28
N MET A 225 6.69 -7.21 18.45
CA MET A 225 6.72 -8.67 18.53
C MET A 225 7.28 -9.15 19.87
N ALA A 226 8.27 -8.46 20.45
CA ALA A 226 8.81 -8.79 21.76
C ALA A 226 7.82 -8.54 22.92
N GLU A 227 6.80 -7.69 22.72
CA GLU A 227 5.73 -7.48 23.70
C GLU A 227 4.71 -8.63 23.78
N ASN A 228 4.78 -9.60 22.86
CA ASN A 228 3.88 -10.76 22.76
C ASN A 228 2.38 -10.37 22.70
N LEU A 229 2.07 -9.24 22.06
CA LEU A 229 0.68 -8.83 21.79
C LEU A 229 0.12 -9.60 20.58
N PRO A 230 -1.16 -10.00 20.59
CA PRO A 230 -1.81 -10.64 19.45
C PRO A 230 -2.07 -9.61 18.35
N MET A 231 -1.07 -9.40 17.49
CA MET A 231 -1.14 -8.51 16.32
C MET A 231 -1.64 -9.27 15.09
N THR A 232 -2.40 -8.58 14.24
CA THR A 232 -2.87 -9.10 12.95
C THR A 232 -1.88 -8.77 11.84
N PHE A 233 -1.15 -7.66 11.98
CA PHE A 233 -0.19 -7.16 11.00
C PHE A 233 1.19 -7.79 11.21
N ILE A 234 1.26 -9.13 11.27
CA ILE A 234 2.52 -9.88 11.21
C ILE A 234 2.57 -10.55 9.85
N LEU A 235 3.20 -9.88 8.89
CA LEU A 235 3.55 -10.48 7.61
C LEU A 235 4.98 -11.00 7.73
N THR A 236 5.15 -12.31 7.69
CA THR A 236 6.49 -12.90 7.59
C THR A 236 7.02 -12.75 6.16
N GLU A 237 8.34 -12.88 5.99
CA GLU A 237 8.93 -12.93 4.65
C GLU A 237 8.30 -14.08 3.83
N GLU A 238 8.05 -15.24 4.46
CA GLU A 238 7.44 -16.43 3.84
C GLU A 238 6.00 -16.20 3.37
N ASP A 239 5.19 -15.48 4.15
CA ASP A 239 3.82 -15.11 3.77
C ASP A 239 3.82 -14.23 2.52
N ASN A 240 4.72 -13.23 2.48
CA ASN A 240 4.87 -12.35 1.33
C ASN A 240 5.36 -13.12 0.09
N PHE A 241 6.29 -14.05 0.25
CA PHE A 241 6.80 -14.86 -0.86
C PHE A 241 5.71 -15.74 -1.46
N SER A 242 4.98 -16.47 -0.63
CA SER A 242 3.91 -17.38 -1.08
C SER A 242 2.80 -16.62 -1.81
N PHE A 243 2.47 -15.41 -1.34
CA PHE A 243 1.46 -14.56 -1.96
C PHE A 243 1.91 -13.95 -3.30
N MET A 244 3.19 -13.63 -3.44
CA MET A 244 3.71 -12.93 -4.62
C MET A 244 4.18 -13.85 -5.73
N GLU A 245 4.63 -15.07 -5.42
CA GLU A 245 5.16 -16.01 -6.41
C GLU A 245 4.16 -16.30 -7.55
N GLU A 246 2.91 -16.63 -7.22
CA GLU A 246 1.85 -16.93 -8.21
C GLU A 246 1.60 -15.73 -9.15
N ARG A 247 1.67 -14.50 -8.61
CA ARG A 247 1.44 -13.27 -9.37
C ARG A 247 2.59 -12.91 -10.30
N LEU A 248 3.78 -13.42 -10.03
CA LEU A 248 5.02 -13.10 -10.75
C LEU A 248 5.41 -14.16 -11.78
N MET A 249 4.89 -15.38 -11.66
CA MET A 249 5.23 -16.53 -12.52
C MET A 249 4.96 -16.27 -14.01
N TYR A 250 3.95 -15.46 -14.33
CA TYR A 250 3.50 -15.21 -15.71
C TYR A 250 3.96 -13.85 -16.27
N LEU A 251 4.85 -13.14 -15.58
CA LEU A 251 5.37 -11.87 -16.10
C LEU A 251 6.35 -12.11 -17.26
N PRO A 252 6.33 -11.25 -18.29
CA PRO A 252 7.27 -11.35 -19.40
C PRO A 252 8.71 -11.15 -18.92
N ALA A 253 9.65 -11.78 -19.63
CA ALA A 253 11.06 -11.53 -19.41
C ALA A 253 11.43 -10.09 -19.78
N LEU A 254 12.39 -9.52 -19.04
CA LEU A 254 12.89 -8.19 -19.31
C LEU A 254 13.74 -8.19 -20.61
N PRO A 255 13.62 -7.16 -21.47
CA PRO A 255 14.45 -7.02 -22.66
C PRO A 255 15.95 -7.08 -22.35
N GLY A 256 16.70 -7.85 -23.13
CA GLY A 256 18.13 -8.10 -22.87
C GLY A 256 19.01 -6.85 -23.00
N ASP A 257 18.64 -5.93 -23.88
CA ASP A 257 19.27 -4.62 -24.06
C ASP A 257 19.12 -3.73 -22.82
N LEU A 258 17.94 -3.73 -22.19
CA LEU A 258 17.72 -3.00 -20.93
C LEU A 258 18.55 -3.59 -19.79
N ILE A 259 18.63 -4.92 -19.70
CA ILE A 259 19.45 -5.60 -18.68
C ILE A 259 20.92 -5.26 -18.88
N GLU A 260 21.42 -5.28 -20.11
CA GLU A 260 22.81 -4.96 -20.41
C GLU A 260 23.11 -3.48 -20.17
N GLY A 261 22.19 -2.59 -20.52
CA GLY A 261 22.23 -1.17 -20.16
C GLY A 261 22.33 -0.96 -18.65
N ALA A 262 21.50 -1.66 -17.86
CA ALA A 262 21.53 -1.59 -16.41
C ALA A 262 22.86 -2.09 -15.82
N LYS A 263 23.41 -3.19 -16.33
CA LYS A 263 24.74 -3.69 -15.91
C LYS A 263 25.83 -2.67 -16.19
N ASN A 264 25.87 -2.13 -17.40
CA ASN A 264 26.90 -1.17 -17.83
C ASN A 264 26.79 0.13 -17.04
N SER A 265 25.57 0.64 -16.83
CA SER A 265 25.30 1.82 -16.00
C SER A 265 25.80 1.61 -14.58
N LEU A 266 25.42 0.50 -13.94
CA LEU A 266 25.84 0.22 -12.56
C LEU A 266 27.36 0.07 -12.48
N ALA A 267 27.98 -0.68 -13.40
CA ALA A 267 29.43 -0.88 -13.42
C ALA A 267 30.22 0.42 -13.57
N ALA A 268 29.70 1.42 -14.29
CA ALA A 268 30.31 2.73 -14.43
C ALA A 268 30.37 3.52 -13.10
N VAL A 269 29.53 3.17 -12.12
CA VAL A 269 29.54 3.79 -10.79
C VAL A 269 30.68 3.23 -9.92
N LEU A 270 31.12 1.99 -10.16
CA LEU A 270 32.07 1.28 -9.31
C LEU A 270 33.37 2.08 -9.01
N PRO A 271 34.00 2.77 -9.98
CA PRO A 271 35.21 3.57 -9.73
C PRO A 271 34.98 4.80 -8.83
N LEU A 272 33.73 5.22 -8.65
CA LEU A 272 33.35 6.38 -7.83
C LEU A 272 33.09 6.00 -6.37
N LEU A 273 33.10 4.71 -6.03
CA LEU A 273 32.75 4.22 -4.71
C LEU A 273 33.99 4.18 -3.81
N ASP A 274 34.03 5.07 -2.82
CA ASP A 274 35.11 5.22 -1.84
C ASP A 274 34.75 4.68 -0.45
N ARG A 275 33.46 4.50 -0.14
CA ARG A 275 32.97 4.02 1.15
C ARG A 275 32.65 2.52 1.14
N PRO A 276 32.98 1.76 2.21
CA PRO A 276 32.65 0.34 2.32
C PRO A 276 31.15 0.04 2.16
N VAL A 277 30.28 0.87 2.77
CA VAL A 277 28.83 0.67 2.69
C VAL A 277 28.29 0.80 1.25
N ASN A 278 28.90 1.66 0.44
CA ASN A 278 28.53 1.83 -0.97
C ASN A 278 28.87 0.58 -1.78
N LEU A 279 30.04 -0.04 -1.53
CA LEU A 279 30.45 -1.27 -2.20
C LEU A 279 29.52 -2.44 -1.84
N LEU A 280 29.09 -2.53 -0.57
CA LEU A 280 28.12 -3.52 -0.15
C LEU A 280 26.76 -3.30 -0.83
N PHE A 281 26.30 -2.05 -0.90
CA PHE A 281 25.02 -1.73 -1.54
C PHE A 281 25.07 -1.96 -3.06
N TYR A 282 26.18 -1.61 -3.71
CA TYR A 282 26.45 -1.95 -5.11
C TYR A 282 26.28 -3.45 -5.37
N GLN A 283 26.83 -4.31 -4.50
CA GLN A 283 26.73 -5.76 -4.67
C GLN A 283 25.27 -6.24 -4.56
N VAL A 284 24.46 -5.62 -3.70
CA VAL A 284 23.02 -5.91 -3.61
C VAL A 284 22.33 -5.59 -4.94
N LEU A 285 22.54 -4.39 -5.50
CA LEU A 285 21.94 -3.98 -6.76
C LEU A 285 22.40 -4.84 -7.95
N PHE A 286 23.70 -5.16 -7.99
CA PHE A 286 24.27 -6.03 -9.02
C PHE A 286 23.60 -7.41 -9.03
N ASN A 287 23.31 -7.97 -7.85
CA ASN A 287 22.64 -9.26 -7.74
C ASN A 287 21.19 -9.23 -8.28
N ILE A 288 20.50 -8.08 -8.19
CA ILE A 288 19.14 -7.90 -8.76
C ILE A 288 19.22 -7.89 -10.28
N ILE A 289 20.13 -7.09 -10.85
CA ILE A 289 20.33 -7.01 -12.30
C ILE A 289 20.76 -8.37 -12.87
N LYS A 290 21.58 -9.13 -12.15
CA LYS A 290 21.93 -10.51 -12.55
C LYS A 290 20.71 -11.43 -12.56
N ALA A 291 19.80 -11.29 -11.60
CA ALA A 291 18.56 -12.07 -11.56
C ALA A 291 17.57 -11.69 -12.68
N ALA A 292 17.62 -10.45 -13.17
CA ALA A 292 16.81 -9.99 -14.31
C ALA A 292 17.04 -10.78 -15.59
N ALA A 293 18.24 -11.33 -15.78
CA ALA A 293 18.55 -12.21 -16.90
C ALA A 293 17.92 -13.61 -16.81
N ILE A 294 17.30 -13.96 -15.66
CA ILE A 294 16.76 -15.30 -15.41
C ILE A 294 15.23 -15.26 -15.45
N SER A 295 14.59 -14.50 -14.56
CA SER A 295 13.12 -14.37 -14.49
C SER A 295 12.68 -13.24 -13.57
N SER A 296 11.46 -12.74 -13.77
CA SER A 296 10.84 -11.68 -12.95
C SER A 296 10.62 -12.11 -11.49
N VAL A 297 10.36 -13.39 -11.25
CA VAL A 297 10.27 -13.98 -9.90
C VAL A 297 11.60 -13.82 -9.15
N GLN A 298 12.72 -14.17 -9.81
CA GLN A 298 14.05 -14.04 -9.22
C GLN A 298 14.42 -12.57 -8.97
N VAL A 299 14.02 -11.65 -9.86
CA VAL A 299 14.19 -10.20 -9.65
C VAL A 299 13.50 -9.77 -8.38
N TYR A 300 12.22 -10.09 -8.21
CA TYR A 300 11.45 -9.72 -7.03
C TYR A 300 12.10 -10.21 -5.72
N PHE A 301 12.53 -11.48 -5.69
CA PHE A 301 13.20 -12.03 -4.52
C PHE A 301 14.54 -11.35 -4.22
N LYS A 302 15.32 -11.00 -5.26
CA LYS A 302 16.53 -10.20 -5.07
C LYS A 302 16.22 -8.76 -4.67
N PHE A 303 15.14 -8.17 -5.18
CA PHE A 303 14.74 -6.80 -4.87
C PHE A 303 14.40 -6.63 -3.39
N ILE A 304 13.67 -7.59 -2.79
CA ILE A 304 13.38 -7.57 -1.34
C ILE A 304 14.65 -7.49 -0.49
N THR A 305 15.77 -8.05 -0.98
CA THR A 305 17.04 -7.99 -0.24
C THR A 305 17.60 -6.58 -0.09
N VAL A 306 17.13 -5.60 -0.88
CA VAL A 306 17.43 -4.18 -0.69
C VAL A 306 16.88 -3.68 0.63
N TYR A 307 15.58 -3.90 0.89
CA TYR A 307 14.97 -3.51 2.16
C TYR A 307 15.65 -4.24 3.31
N ARG A 308 15.92 -5.55 3.16
CA ARG A 308 16.65 -6.32 4.17
C ARG A 308 18.04 -5.75 4.46
N PHE A 309 18.78 -5.35 3.43
CA PHE A 309 20.07 -4.69 3.59
C PHE A 309 19.92 -3.41 4.41
N ILE A 310 19.04 -2.49 3.99
CA ILE A 310 18.81 -1.20 4.64
C ILE A 310 18.41 -1.35 6.12
N ILE A 311 17.46 -2.24 6.43
CA ILE A 311 16.99 -2.43 7.80
C ILE A 311 18.04 -3.10 8.70
N SER A 312 18.93 -3.92 8.12
CA SER A 312 19.99 -4.64 8.85
C SER A 312 21.25 -3.81 9.12
N LEU A 313 21.44 -2.69 8.43
CA LEU A 313 22.61 -1.83 8.63
C LEU A 313 22.66 -1.28 10.06
N GLU A 314 23.86 -1.30 10.62
CA GLU A 314 24.16 -0.55 11.84
C GLU A 314 23.98 0.96 11.64
N ASN A 315 23.85 1.71 12.73
CA ASN A 315 23.52 3.14 12.66
C ASN A 315 24.52 3.96 11.85
N GLN A 316 25.83 3.77 12.06
CA GLN A 316 26.84 4.57 11.35
C GLN A 316 26.87 4.26 9.84
N PRO A 317 27.00 3.00 9.37
CA PRO A 317 26.94 2.68 7.95
C PRO A 317 25.64 3.15 7.27
N PHE A 318 24.50 3.04 7.97
CA PHE A 318 23.23 3.55 7.46
C PHE A 318 23.27 5.06 7.24
N GLN A 319 23.74 5.84 8.23
CA GLN A 319 23.87 7.29 8.10
C GLN A 319 24.86 7.69 7.01
N GLU A 320 25.97 6.95 6.86
CA GLU A 320 26.93 7.18 5.79
C GLU A 320 26.35 6.92 4.40
N LEU A 321 25.49 5.91 4.24
CA LEU A 321 24.84 5.56 2.98
C LEU A 321 23.87 6.66 2.52
N ILE A 322 23.06 7.19 3.45
CA ILE A 322 22.03 8.20 3.14
C ILE A 322 22.54 9.64 3.24
N ASP A 323 23.82 9.84 3.57
CA ASP A 323 24.44 11.17 3.68
C ASP A 323 24.33 11.92 2.33
N PRO A 324 23.72 13.12 2.29
CA PRO A 324 23.64 13.92 1.06
C PRO A 324 24.98 14.24 0.41
N LYS A 325 26.08 14.21 1.18
CA LYS A 325 27.45 14.43 0.70
C LYS A 325 28.08 13.16 0.10
N ASN A 326 27.51 11.98 0.35
CA ASN A 326 27.94 10.74 -0.25
C ASN A 326 27.37 10.61 -1.68
N LEU A 327 28.08 11.20 -2.65
CA LEU A 327 27.66 11.20 -4.06
C LEU A 327 27.52 9.77 -4.63
N GLY A 328 28.45 8.87 -4.28
CA GLY A 328 28.37 7.46 -4.68
C GLY A 328 27.11 6.78 -4.14
N GLY A 329 26.79 6.99 -2.86
CA GLY A 329 25.56 6.51 -2.24
C GLY A 329 24.30 7.03 -2.93
N ARG A 330 24.26 8.33 -3.27
CA ARG A 330 23.13 8.93 -4.00
C ARG A 330 22.92 8.32 -5.37
N VAL A 331 24.00 8.10 -6.13
CA VAL A 331 23.90 7.45 -7.45
C VAL A 331 23.41 6.01 -7.31
N LEU A 332 23.86 5.27 -6.30
CA LEU A 332 23.36 3.91 -6.04
C LEU A 332 21.88 3.90 -5.61
N ILE A 333 21.46 4.86 -4.78
CA ILE A 333 20.06 5.01 -4.39
C ILE A 333 19.19 5.36 -5.62
N ALA A 334 19.70 6.18 -6.54
CA ALA A 334 19.01 6.44 -7.80
C ALA A 334 18.90 5.17 -8.68
N HIS A 335 19.93 4.32 -8.71
CA HIS A 335 19.85 3.01 -9.37
C HIS A 335 18.80 2.12 -8.72
N PHE A 336 18.71 2.11 -7.38
CA PHE A 336 17.67 1.38 -6.66
C PHE A 336 16.26 1.82 -7.11
N LEU A 337 16.01 3.12 -7.27
CA LEU A 337 14.70 3.61 -7.72
C LEU A 337 14.39 3.29 -9.19
N ALA A 338 15.41 3.15 -10.03
CA ALA A 338 15.25 2.86 -11.45
C ALA A 338 15.01 1.37 -11.74
N ILE A 339 15.38 0.48 -10.81
CA ILE A 339 15.19 -0.97 -10.89
C ILE A 339 13.77 -1.35 -10.47
#